data_AF-A0A5D0WQQ0-F1
#
_entry.id   AF-A0A5D0WQQ0-F1
#
_cell.length_a   1.000
_cell.length_b   1.000
_cell.length_c   1.000
_cell.angle_alpha   90.00
_cell.angle_beta   90.00
_cell.angle_gamma   90.00
#
_symmetry.space_group_name_H-M   'P 1'
#
loop_
_entity.id
_entity.type
_entity.pdbx_description
1 polymer ?
#
loop_
_entity_poly.entity_id
_entity_poly.type
_entity_poly.pdbx_seq_one_letter_code
_entity_poly.pdbx_strand_id
1 'polypeptide(L)' 'MIPNIVTTKEACKILKIGRTSLNNILLTDPTFPAVQAGANCKWLINADRLDQWLMRRGQKHAGVKNGLELEM' A
#
# COMPACT_ATOMS: atom_id res chain seq x y z
N MET A 1 3.87 -7.20 -20.00
CA MET A 1 4.59 -6.88 -18.75
C MET A 1 4.10 -7.83 -17.67
N ILE A 2 4.99 -8.67 -17.15
CA ILE A 2 4.66 -9.63 -16.08
C ILE A 2 4.64 -8.83 -14.77
N PRO A 3 3.56 -8.86 -13.97
CA PRO A 3 3.48 -8.10 -12.73
C PRO A 3 4.59 -8.55 -11.78
N ASN A 4 5.31 -7.60 -11.18
CA ASN A 4 6.36 -7.89 -10.20
C ASN A 4 5.73 -8.29 -8.87
N ILE A 5 5.41 -9.58 -8.72
CA ILE A 5 4.78 -10.12 -7.52
C ILE A 5 5.85 -10.42 -6.46
N VAL A 6 5.71 -9.78 -5.30
CA VAL A 6 6.62 -9.93 -4.16
C VAL A 6 5.89 -10.56 -2.98
N THR A 7 6.67 -11.20 -2.10
CA THR A 7 6.16 -11.76 -0.85
C THR A 7 5.99 -10.68 0.22
N THR A 8 5.28 -11.00 1.31
CA THR A 8 5.15 -10.11 2.48
C THR A 8 6.49 -9.68 3.06
N LYS A 9 7.52 -10.54 3.02
CA LYS A 9 8.87 -10.22 3.50
C LYS A 9 9.53 -9.15 2.64
N GLU A 10 9.40 -9.26 1.33
CA GLU A 10 9.99 -8.28 0.40
C GLU A 10 9.19 -6.97 0.40
N ALA A 11 7.86 -7.02 0.45
CA ALA A 11 7.03 -5.83 0.60
C ALA A 11 7.33 -5.06 1.90
N CYS A 12 7.59 -5.77 3.00
CA CYS A 12 8.03 -5.19 4.27
C CYS A 12 9.33 -4.40 4.12
N LYS A 13 10.30 -4.92 3.35
CA LYS A 13 11.55 -4.20 3.05
C LYS A 13 11.33 -2.97 2.17
N ILE A 14 10.51 -3.11 1.11
CA ILE A 14 10.21 -2.02 0.16
C ILE A 14 9.52 -0.86 0.88
N LEU A 15 8.48 -1.17 1.65
CA LEU A 15 7.70 -0.17 2.39
C LEU A 15 8.38 0.32 3.67
N LYS A 16 9.48 -0.33 4.08
CA LYS A 16 10.20 -0.07 5.35
C LYS A 16 9.28 -0.07 6.58
N ILE A 17 8.29 -0.97 6.59
CA ILE A 17 7.35 -1.14 7.71
C ILE A 17 7.50 -2.51 8.35
N GLY A 18 7.11 -2.67 9.62
CA GLY A 18 7.12 -3.96 10.28
C GLY A 18 6.08 -4.94 9.72
N ARG A 19 6.31 -6.24 9.93
CA ARG A 19 5.40 -7.32 9.48
C ARG A 19 4.00 -7.20 10.10
N THR A 20 3.90 -6.79 11.36
CA THR A 20 2.62 -6.54 12.04
C THR A 20 1.84 -5.42 11.36
N SER A 21 2.51 -4.31 11.02
CA SER A 21 1.90 -3.18 10.33
C SER A 21 1.46 -3.55 8.92
N LEU A 22 2.28 -4.32 8.19
CA LEU A 22 1.90 -4.85 6.88
C LEU A 22 0.69 -5.78 6.98
N ASN A 23 0.64 -6.66 7.97
CA ASN A 23 -0.50 -7.55 8.18
C ASN A 23 -1.79 -6.77 8.49
N ASN A 24 -1.69 -5.72 9.31
CA ASN A 24 -2.82 -4.84 9.56
C ASN A 24 -3.31 -4.16 8.27
N ILE A 25 -2.41 -3.67 7.43
CA ILE A 25 -2.76 -3.06 6.14
C ILE A 25 -3.45 -4.09 5.23
N LEU A 26 -2.92 -5.30 5.12
CA LEU A 26 -3.50 -6.38 4.32
C LEU A 26 -4.94 -6.74 4.75
N LEU A 27 -5.25 -6.60 6.05
CA LEU A 27 -6.57 -6.93 6.59
C LEU A 27 -7.54 -5.75 6.58
N THR A 28 -7.04 -4.50 6.63
CA THR A 28 -7.87 -3.30 6.85
C THR A 28 -7.94 -2.37 5.64
N ASP A 29 -6.97 -2.42 4.74
CA ASP A 29 -6.89 -1.54 3.57
C ASP A 29 -7.22 -2.30 2.29
N PRO A 30 -8.46 -2.22 1.77
CA PRO A 30 -8.85 -2.91 0.54
C PRO A 30 -8.20 -2.32 -0.72
N THR A 31 -7.56 -1.15 -0.63
CA THR A 31 -6.85 -0.51 -1.75
C THR A 31 -5.39 -0.95 -1.83
N PHE A 32 -4.90 -1.67 -0.82
CA PHE A 32 -3.56 -2.22 -0.83
C PHE A 32 -3.43 -3.23 -1.98
N PRO A 33 -2.38 -3.15 -2.82
CA PRO A 33 -2.27 -3.95 -4.03
C PRO A 33 -1.78 -5.37 -3.72
N ALA A 34 -2.56 -6.11 -2.93
CA ALA A 34 -2.32 -7.50 -2.60
C ALA A 34 -3.52 -8.37 -2.93
N VAL A 35 -3.23 -9.62 -3.27
CA VAL A 35 -4.23 -10.65 -3.53
C VAL A 35 -3.90 -11.85 -2.66
N GLN A 36 -4.91 -12.40 -1.99
CA GLN A 36 -4.77 -13.65 -1.27
C GLN A 36 -4.86 -14.81 -2.27
N ALA A 37 -3.80 -15.62 -2.37
CA ALA A 37 -3.74 -16.74 -3.30
C ALA A 37 -3.74 -18.09 -2.56
N GLY A 38 -4.77 -18.88 -2.85
CA GLY A 38 -4.87 -20.31 -2.52
C GLY A 38 -5.15 -20.64 -1.05
N ALA A 39 -5.32 -21.95 -0.80
CA ALA A 39 -5.67 -22.53 0.50
C ALA A 39 -4.64 -22.29 1.63
N ASN A 40 -3.44 -21.79 1.28
CA ASN A 40 -2.35 -21.52 2.23
C ASN A 40 -2.31 -20.05 2.70
N CYS A 41 -3.34 -19.25 2.44
CA CYS A 41 -3.44 -17.85 2.88
C CYS A 41 -2.19 -17.01 2.54
N LYS A 42 -1.57 -17.27 1.38
CA LYS A 42 -0.37 -16.54 0.96
C LYS A 42 -0.79 -15.24 0.28
N TRP A 43 -0.34 -14.12 0.82
CA TRP A 43 -0.53 -12.80 0.20
C TRP A 43 0.52 -12.59 -0.89
N LEU A 44 0.03 -12.37 -2.11
CA LEU A 44 0.80 -11.97 -3.27
C LEU A 44 0.67 -10.45 -3.43
N ILE A 45 1.77 -9.73 -3.34
CA ILE A 45 1.76 -8.26 -3.34
C ILE A 45 2.35 -7.77 -4.66
N ASN A 46 1.66 -6.87 -5.34
CA ASN A 46 2.15 -6.29 -6.58
C ASN A 46 3.05 -5.09 -6.27
N ALA A 47 4.36 -5.26 -6.46
CA ALA A 47 5.35 -4.24 -6.15
C ALA A 47 5.23 -2.98 -7.02
N ASP A 48 4.87 -3.13 -8.31
CA ASP A 48 4.70 -1.99 -9.23
C ASP A 48 3.59 -1.03 -8.77
N ARG A 49 2.58 -1.57 -8.08
CA ARG A 49 1.46 -0.78 -7.55
C ARG A 49 1.68 -0.26 -6.13
N LEU A 50 2.75 -0.68 -5.44
CA LEU A 50 3.06 -0.20 -4.10
C LEU A 50 3.38 1.29 -4.09
N ASP A 51 4.12 1.78 -5.10
CA ASP A 51 4.45 3.20 -5.24
C ASP A 51 3.18 4.05 -5.40
N GLN A 52 2.29 3.66 -6.31
CA GLN A 52 0.99 4.33 -6.50
C GLN A 52 0.13 4.33 -5.24
N TRP A 53 0.14 3.22 -4.47
CA TRP A 53 -0.59 3.15 -3.21
C TRP A 53 0.03 4.06 -2.14
N LEU A 54 1.36 4.10 -2.04
CA LEU A 54 2.09 5.03 -1.16
C LEU A 54 1.77 6.49 -1.50
N MET A 55 1.79 6.85 -2.79
CA MET A 55 1.44 8.20 -3.25
C MET A 55 0.02 8.60 -2.84
N ARG A 56 -0.96 7.70 -3.02
CA ARG A 56 -2.36 7.93 -2.59
C ARG A 56 -2.49 8.09 -1.08
N ARG A 57 -1.76 7.28 -0.31
CA ARG A 57 -1.76 7.35 1.16
C ARG A 57 -1.08 8.63 1.67
N GLY A 58 -0.01 9.06 1.01
CA GLY A 58 0.64 10.35 1.26
C GLY A 58 -0.25 11.54 0.92
N GLN A 59 -1.02 11.47 -0.17
CA GLN A 59 -1.99 12.50 -0.53
C GLN A 59 -3.15 12.63 0.47
N LYS A 60 -3.61 11.54 1.09
CA LYS A 60 -4.59 11.62 2.19
C LYS A 60 -4.09 12.42 3.41
N HIS A 61 -2.78 12.48 3.63
CA HIS A 61 -2.18 13.35 4.66
C HIS A 61 -1.70 14.71 4.14
N ALA A 62 -1.45 14.86 2.84
CA ALA A 62 -1.11 16.14 2.21
C ALA A 62 -2.35 16.98 1.82
N GLY A 63 -3.54 16.38 1.81
CA GLY A 63 -4.82 17.06 1.55
C GLY A 63 -5.30 18.00 2.67
N VAL A 64 -4.58 18.08 3.81
CA VAL A 64 -4.83 19.07 4.87
C VAL A 64 -3.64 20.05 4.97
N LYS A 65 -3.14 20.53 3.83
CA LYS A 65 -2.28 21.73 3.74
C LYS A 65 -2.56 22.59 2.50
N ASN A 66 -3.77 22.50 1.94
CA ASN A 66 -4.32 23.54 1.07
C ASN A 66 -5.75 23.85 1.54
N GLY A 67 -5.83 24.26 2.81
CA GLY A 67 -6.96 25.06 3.28
C GLY A 67 -6.63 26.52 2.99
N LEU A 68 -7.59 27.20 2.36
CA LEU A 68 -7.67 28.63 2.10
C LEU A 68 -6.67 29.22 1.11
N GLU A 69 -7.09 29.28 -0.15
CA GLU A 69 -7.20 30.59 -0.79
C GLU A 69 -8.70 30.88 -0.95
N LEU A 70 -9.30 31.39 0.12
CA LEU A 70 -10.35 32.40 -0.01
C LEU A 70 -9.61 33.66 -0.41
N GLU A 71 -9.92 34.26 -1.56
CA GLU A 71 -10.34 35.67 -1.64
C GLU A 71 -10.66 36.08 -3.09
N MET A 72 -11.87 36.65 -3.22
CA MET A 72 -12.45 37.48 -4.29
C MET A 72 -13.02 36.80 -5.53
#